data_AF-A0A972SVC2-F1
#
_entry.id   AF-A0A972SVC2-F1
#
_cell.length_a   1.000
_cell.length_b   1.000
_cell.length_c   1.000
_cell.angle_alpha   90.00
_cell.angle_beta   90.00
_cell.angle_gamma   90.00
#
_symmetry.space_group_name_H-M   'P 1'
#
loop_
_entity.id
_entity.type
_entity.pdbx_description
1 polymer ?
#
loop_
_entity_poly.entity_id
_entity_poly.type
_entity_poly.pdbx_seq_one_letter_code
_entity_poly.pdbx_strand_id
1 'polypeptide(L)'
;MLLKSFLIGFLWGSCVSVFNHYYLKRVIKKNEGQPPDKGMLAIINCYIVRYFINIAALFAVYRNMWMLAGTAAGLTVMMHISILRYLKSRKTSRAPKK
;
A
#
# COMPACT_ATOMS: atom_id res chain seq x y z
N MET A 1 24.21 13.58 -6.34
CA MET A 1 23.48 12.60 -7.20
C MET A 1 22.66 11.60 -6.39
N LEU A 2 23.21 11.03 -5.30
CA LEU A 2 22.55 10.03 -4.45
C LEU A 2 21.15 10.41 -3.95
N LEU A 3 20.98 11.64 -3.44
CA LEU A 3 19.68 12.10 -2.94
C LEU A 3 18.60 12.19 -4.03
N LYS A 4 18.97 12.56 -5.27
CA LYS A 4 18.03 12.61 -6.40
C LYS A 4 17.54 11.20 -6.74
N SER A 5 18.43 10.22 -6.82
CA SER A 5 18.08 8.82 -7.09
C SER A 5 17.21 8.23 -5.98
N PHE A 6 17.48 8.58 -4.72
CA PHE A 6 16.64 8.18 -3.59
C PHE A 6 15.23 8.77 -3.69
N LEU A 7 15.10 10.08 -3.96
CA LEU A 7 13.80 10.74 -4.11
C LEU A 7 12.98 10.17 -5.27
N ILE A 8 13.62 9.88 -6.41
CA ILE A 8 12.96 9.28 -7.57
C ILE A 8 12.43 7.88 -7.23
N GLY A 9 13.24 7.06 -6.57
CA GLY A 9 12.80 5.76 -6.07
C GLY A 9 11.65 5.88 -5.07
N PHE A 10 11.74 6.84 -4.15
CA PHE A 10 10.69 7.09 -3.17
C PHE A 10 9.36 7.53 -3.81
N LEU A 11 9.41 8.44 -4.78
CA LEU A 11 8.25 8.86 -5.55
C LEU A 11 7.65 7.69 -6.34
N TRP A 12 8.49 6.89 -6.98
CA TRP A 12 8.07 5.70 -7.72
C TRP A 12 7.36 4.68 -6.80
N GLY A 13 8.01 4.28 -5.70
CA GLY A 13 7.45 3.36 -4.73
C GLY A 13 6.15 3.87 -4.09
N SER A 14 6.10 5.17 -3.77
CA SER A 14 4.88 5.80 -3.25
C SER A 14 3.75 5.78 -4.27
N CYS A 15 4.02 6.13 -5.54
CA CYS A 15 3.03 6.16 -6.61
C CYS A 15 2.44 4.76 -6.85
N VAL A 16 3.31 3.75 -6.95
CA VAL A 16 2.91 2.34 -7.08
C VAL A 16 2.04 1.92 -5.88
N SER A 17 2.45 2.26 -4.65
CA SER A 17 1.67 1.89 -3.47
C SER A 17 0.29 2.57 -3.41
N VAL A 18 0.17 3.83 -3.83
CA VAL A 18 -1.12 4.54 -3.87
C VAL A 18 -2.03 3.92 -4.92
N PHE A 19 -1.51 3.65 -6.12
CA PHE A 19 -2.27 3.02 -7.19
C PHE A 19 -2.81 1.65 -6.76
N ASN A 20 -1.97 0.85 -6.10
CA ASN A 20 -2.34 -0.47 -5.60
C ASN A 20 -3.44 -0.40 -4.52
N HIS A 21 -3.35 0.57 -3.61
CA HIS A 21 -4.39 0.80 -2.60
C HIS A 21 -5.72 1.24 -3.23
N TYR A 22 -5.67 2.07 -4.26
CA TYR A 22 -6.86 2.49 -5.00
C TYR A 22 -7.50 1.30 -5.73
N TYR A 23 -6.69 0.44 -6.34
CA TYR A 23 -7.15 -0.79 -6.99
C TYR A 23 -7.85 -1.72 -5.99
N LEU A 24 -7.22 -1.97 -4.83
CA LEU A 24 -7.80 -2.74 -3.73
C LEU A 24 -9.15 -2.18 -3.29
N LYS A 25 -9.23 -0.86 -3.06
CA LYS A 25 -10.48 -0.21 -2.64
C LYS A 25 -11.59 -0.38 -3.69
N ARG A 26 -11.23 -0.30 -4.99
CA ARG A 26 -12.17 -0.51 -6.10
C ARG A 26 -12.65 -1.96 -6.17
N VAL A 27 -11.75 -2.93 -5.97
CA VAL A 27 -12.09 -4.37 -5.97
C VAL A 27 -12.99 -4.71 -4.78
N ILE A 28 -12.68 -4.21 -3.58
CA ILE A 28 -13.54 -4.39 -2.40
C ILE A 28 -14.92 -3.82 -2.65
N LYS A 29 -15.03 -2.56 -3.10
CA LYS A 29 -16.34 -1.93 -3.40
C LYS A 29 -17.15 -2.71 -4.44
N LYS A 30 -16.48 -3.32 -5.42
CA LYS A 30 -17.12 -4.15 -6.45
C LYS A 30 -17.61 -5.51 -5.90
N ASN A 31 -17.04 -5.98 -4.80
CA ASN A 31 -17.34 -7.28 -4.20
C ASN A 31 -18.07 -7.18 -2.84
N GLU A 32 -18.42 -5.98 -2.36
CA GLU A 32 -19.17 -5.77 -1.10
C GLU A 32 -20.54 -6.47 -1.08
N GLY A 33 -21.12 -6.77 -2.24
CA GLY A 33 -22.38 -7.51 -2.35
C GLY A 33 -22.24 -9.03 -2.49
N GLN A 34 -21.02 -9.58 -2.46
CA GLN A 34 -20.79 -11.03 -2.63
C GLN A 34 -20.79 -11.77 -1.29
N PRO A 35 -21.17 -13.07 -1.28
CA PRO A 35 -21.14 -13.90 -0.08
C PRO A 35 -19.74 -13.93 0.55
N PRO A 36 -19.65 -14.09 1.89
CA PRO A 36 -18.42 -13.93 2.67
C PRO A 36 -17.25 -14.80 2.16
N ASP A 37 -17.54 -16.00 1.65
CA ASP A 37 -16.52 -16.92 1.10
C ASP A 37 -15.84 -16.36 -0.17
N LYS A 38 -16.63 -15.73 -1.07
CA LYS A 38 -16.11 -15.10 -2.29
C LYS A 38 -15.44 -13.76 -1.99
N GLY A 39 -15.95 -13.03 -0.98
CA GLY A 39 -15.35 -11.79 -0.50
C GLY A 39 -13.95 -12.00 0.09
N MET A 40 -13.76 -13.03 0.91
CA MET A 40 -12.45 -13.35 1.50
C MET A 40 -11.40 -13.72 0.44
N LEU A 41 -11.80 -14.50 -0.56
CA LEU A 41 -10.92 -14.92 -1.65
C LEU A 41 -10.50 -13.72 -2.54
N ALA A 42 -11.41 -12.78 -2.78
CA ALA A 42 -11.11 -11.53 -3.49
C ALA A 42 -10.12 -10.64 -2.71
N ILE A 43 -10.25 -10.57 -1.39
CA ILE A 43 -9.32 -9.85 -0.52
C ILE A 43 -7.93 -10.50 -0.59
N ILE A 44 -7.84 -11.82 -0.41
CA ILE A 44 -6.57 -12.57 -0.48
C ILE A 44 -5.89 -12.34 -1.83
N ASN A 45 -6.63 -12.48 -2.93
CA ASN A 45 -6.07 -12.29 -4.26
C ASN A 45 -5.56 -10.86 -4.45
N CYS A 46 -6.25 -9.86 -3.90
CA CYS A 46 -5.77 -8.49 -3.96
C CYS A 46 -4.50 -8.26 -3.13
N TYR A 47 -4.34 -8.94 -1.99
CA TYR A 47 -3.09 -8.92 -1.23
C TYR A 47 -1.94 -9.60 -1.98
N ILE A 48 -2.21 -10.70 -2.69
CA ILE A 48 -1.24 -11.39 -3.54
C ILE A 48 -0.77 -10.46 -4.67
N VAL A 49 -1.72 -9.87 -5.42
CA VAL A 49 -1.42 -8.89 -6.46
C VAL A 49 -0.63 -7.71 -5.90
N ARG A 50 -0.97 -7.26 -4.69
CA ARG A 50 -0.22 -6.19 -4.02
C ARG A 50 1.24 -6.57 -3.77
N TYR A 51 1.48 -7.80 -3.34
CA TYR A 51 2.83 -8.32 -3.10
C TYR A 51 3.64 -8.43 -4.41
N PHE A 52 3.02 -8.96 -5.47
CA PHE A 52 3.65 -9.04 -6.79
C PHE A 52 4.04 -7.68 -7.34
N ILE A 53 3.16 -6.69 -7.24
CA ILE A 53 3.44 -5.32 -7.69
C ILE A 53 4.59 -4.69 -6.89
N ASN A 54 4.63 -4.91 -5.56
CA ASN A 54 5.71 -4.41 -4.72
C ASN A 54 7.07 -5.03 -5.11
N ILE A 55 7.10 -6.35 -5.34
CA ILE A 55 8.31 -7.05 -5.81
C ILE A 55 8.71 -6.56 -7.20
N ALA A 56 7.76 -6.41 -8.12
CA ALA A 56 8.03 -5.89 -9.46
C ALA A 56 8.58 -4.46 -9.41
N ALA A 57 8.07 -3.61 -8.51
CA ALA A 57 8.57 -2.25 -8.32
C ALA A 57 10.00 -2.21 -7.79
N LEU A 58 10.34 -3.10 -6.84
CA LEU A 58 11.72 -3.27 -6.36
C LEU A 58 12.64 -3.82 -7.46
N PHE A 59 12.15 -4.78 -8.24
CA PHE A 59 12.88 -5.34 -9.37
C PHE A 59 13.13 -4.30 -10.46
N ALA A 60 12.18 -3.42 -10.76
CA ALA A 60 12.36 -2.36 -11.76
C ALA A 60 13.53 -1.41 -11.43
N VAL A 61 13.83 -1.23 -10.14
CA VAL A 61 14.86 -0.28 -9.67
C VAL A 61 16.13 -0.98 -9.15
N TYR A 62 16.24 -2.31 -9.30
CA TYR A 62 17.29 -3.12 -8.66
C TYR A 62 18.73 -2.69 -9.00
N ARG A 63 18.93 -2.09 -10.18
CA ARG A 63 20.24 -1.65 -10.65
C ARG A 63 20.83 -0.48 -9.85
N ASN A 64 20.01 0.29 -9.14
CA ASN A 64 20.46 1.42 -8.33
C ASN A 64 20.09 1.22 -6.86
N MET A 65 21.07 0.86 -6.02
CA MET A 65 20.84 0.57 -4.59
C MET A 65 20.12 1.72 -3.85
N TRP A 66 20.48 2.97 -4.13
CA TRP A 66 19.84 4.14 -3.52
C TRP A 66 18.38 4.34 -3.96
N MET A 67 18.08 4.01 -5.22
CA MET A 67 16.72 4.07 -5.76
C MET A 67 15.87 2.92 -5.23
N LEU A 68 16.48 1.74 -5.01
CA LEU A 68 15.86 0.60 -4.36
C LEU A 68 15.51 0.90 -2.89
N ALA A 69 16.44 1.50 -2.14
CA ALA A 69 16.19 1.94 -0.77
C ALA A 69 15.04 2.97 -0.70
N GLY A 70 15.04 3.96 -1.60
CA GLY A 70 13.95 4.93 -1.72
C GLY A 70 12.61 4.28 -2.03
N THR A 71 12.59 3.34 -2.98
CA THR A 71 11.37 2.61 -3.39
C THR A 71 10.82 1.76 -2.26
N ALA A 72 11.68 1.03 -1.54
CA ALA A 72 11.30 0.25 -0.37
C ALA A 72 10.68 1.14 0.72
N ALA A 73 11.30 2.30 1.01
CA ALA A 73 10.76 3.27 1.94
C ALA A 73 9.37 3.78 1.50
N GLY A 74 9.23 4.20 0.23
CA GLY A 74 7.97 4.69 -0.34
C GLY A 74 6.83 3.66 -0.31
N LEU A 75 7.14 2.39 -0.60
CA LEU A 75 6.18 1.28 -0.51
C LEU A 75 5.66 1.06 0.92
N THR A 76 6.46 1.38 1.93
CA THR A 76 6.13 1.17 3.35
C THR A 76 5.29 2.30 3.94
N VAL A 77 5.40 3.52 3.39
CA VAL A 77 4.68 4.72 3.85
C VAL A 77 3.17 4.47 3.92
N MET A 78 2.59 3.84 2.91
CA MET A 78 1.13 3.62 2.88
C MET A 78 0.66 2.66 3.98
N MET A 79 1.48 1.67 4.35
CA MET A 79 1.19 0.77 5.48
C MET A 79 1.19 1.56 6.80
N HIS A 80 2.20 2.39 7.03
CA HIS A 80 2.27 3.28 8.19
C HIS A 80 1.07 4.23 8.27
N ILE A 81 0.70 4.88 7.16
CA ILE A 81 -0.47 5.77 7.11
C ILE A 81 -1.76 5.01 7.44
N SER A 82 -1.93 3.80 6.90
CA SER A 82 -3.12 2.98 7.17
C SER A 82 -3.22 2.58 8.64
N ILE A 83 -2.11 2.20 9.27
CA ILE A 83 -2.04 1.86 10.70
C ILE A 83 -2.35 3.09 11.55
N LEU A 84 -1.73 4.25 11.24
CA LEU A 84 -1.99 5.50 11.95
C LEU A 84 -3.45 5.94 11.85
N ARG A 85 -4.07 5.80 10.67
CA ARG A 85 -5.51 6.06 10.50
C ARG A 85 -6.36 5.10 11.32
N TYR A 86 -6.04 3.81 11.32
CA TYR A 86 -6.76 2.82 12.12
C TYR A 86 -6.66 3.10 13.63
N LEU A 87 -5.46 3.43 14.13
CA LEU A 87 -5.24 3.81 15.52
C LEU A 87 -6.00 5.09 15.88
N LYS A 88 -6.00 6.10 15.00
CA LYS A 88 -6.76 7.34 15.19
C LYS A 88 -8.26 7.08 15.25
N SER A 89 -8.81 6.28 14.33
CA SER A 89 -10.24 5.91 14.33
C SER A 89 -10.64 5.13 15.58
N ARG A 90 -9.79 4.22 16.09
CA ARG A 90 -10.04 3.56 17.38
C ARG A 90 -10.03 4.51 18.56
N LYS A 91 -9.16 5.53 18.55
CA LYS A 91 -9.10 6.53 19.62
C LYS A 91 -10.35 7.42 19.62
N THR A 92 -10.89 7.75 18.44
CA THR A 92 -12.16 8.48 18.29
C THR A 92 -13.38 7.63 18.70
N SER A 93 -13.40 6.33 18.38
CA SER A 93 -14.51 5.42 18.79
C SER A 93 -14.54 5.11 20.30
N ARG A 94 -13.46 5.38 21.04
CA ARG A 94 -13.41 5.25 22.52
C ARG A 94 -13.56 6.59 23.26
N ALA A 95 -13.75 7.70 22.56
CA ALA A 95 -14.09 8.95 23.23
C ALA A 95 -15.51 8.80 23.80
N PRO A 96 -15.73 8.93 25.13
CA PRO A 96 -17.08 8.95 25.66
C PRO A 96 -17.82 10.12 25.01
N LYS A 97 -19.02 9.83 24.47
CA LYS A 97 -19.98 10.90 24.16
C LYS A 97 -20.18 11.67 25.48
N LYS A 98 -19.72 12.92 25.50
CA LYS A 98 -20.12 13.88 26.54
C LYS A 98 -21.58 14.24 26.34
#